data_AF-R1FNH9-F1
#
_entry.id   AF-R1FNH9-F1
#
_cell.length_a   1.000
_cell.length_b   1.000
_cell.length_c   1.000
_cell.angle_alpha   90.00
_cell.angle_beta   90.00
_cell.angle_gamma   90.00
#
_symmetry.space_group_name_H-M   'P 1'
#
loop_
_entity.id
_entity.type
_entity.pdbx_description
1 polymer ?
#
loop_
_entity_poly.entity_id
_entity_poly.type
_entity_poly.pdbx_seq_one_letter_code
_entity_poly.pdbx_strand_id
1 'polypeptide(L)'
;MARSLTGGSFGVQGMLKEGTKHLSGLEEATFKNIEAAKQLSSCVRTSLGPNGMNKMVINHLEKLFVTNDAATIVGELEEVEVGDGTNLVVVLAGELLSQAEELLKSGLHVSEIIGGYKAAEAKGKPSRTPARHHRTPLPLWAADLKNYNDSEEAALEKTIKAIRDTGVNLIVCGQAVGELALHFCEKFGILVLKCPSKFELRRICRTTGAANLVRLEPPAPDDIGSCARVYLKEIGSTNCTILEQEDATSKVATIVVRGSSPNIMDDVERAIDDGVHTVKAMTRDARFVAGAGGCELQLADLLQQHAEAQPGLDQYAINKYGLALEVVPRTLAENAGLDAANIVAALYAAHKAGERSAGVNVVDGQVDATTGVLDLLWTKKEALRQATDAAVTVLRVDQIIMSKPAGGPKKGDQPAM
;
A
#
# COMPACT_ATOMS: atom_id res chain seq x y z
N MET A 1 -57.73 30.01 -21.83
CA MET A 1 -56.43 30.36 -21.24
C MET A 1 -55.60 29.10 -21.12
N ALA A 2 -54.64 28.93 -22.03
CA ALA A 2 -53.76 27.77 -22.09
C ALA A 2 -52.75 27.83 -20.94
N ARG A 3 -52.75 26.81 -20.06
CA ARG A 3 -51.61 26.52 -19.19
C ARG A 3 -50.57 25.81 -20.05
N SER A 4 -49.45 26.46 -20.29
CA SER A 4 -48.29 25.88 -20.96
C SER A 4 -47.77 24.70 -20.15
N LEU A 5 -47.90 23.50 -20.71
CA LEU A 5 -47.14 22.32 -20.30
C LEU A 5 -45.67 22.57 -20.68
N THR A 6 -44.91 23.20 -19.79
CA THR A 6 -43.44 23.18 -19.88
C THR A 6 -42.99 21.76 -19.55
N GLY A 7 -42.49 21.07 -20.58
CA GLY A 7 -42.10 19.67 -20.50
C GLY A 7 -41.13 19.41 -19.34
N GLY A 8 -41.53 18.51 -18.45
CA GLY A 8 -40.59 17.89 -17.51
C GLY A 8 -39.51 17.20 -18.34
N SER A 9 -38.24 17.47 -18.03
CA SER A 9 -37.13 16.80 -18.69
C SER A 9 -37.17 15.32 -18.35
N PHE A 10 -37.77 14.52 -19.23
CA PHE A 10 -37.62 13.07 -19.22
C PHE A 10 -36.19 12.74 -19.64
N GLY A 11 -35.30 12.70 -18.65
CA GLY A 11 -33.89 12.32 -18.77
C GLY A 11 -33.38 11.89 -17.40
N VAL A 12 -32.27 11.14 -17.37
CA VAL A 12 -31.66 10.59 -16.15
C VAL A 12 -31.51 11.65 -15.05
N GLN A 13 -31.26 12.91 -15.44
CA GLN A 13 -31.10 14.05 -14.53
C GLN A 13 -32.38 14.43 -13.76
N GLY A 14 -33.57 14.14 -14.28
CA GLY A 14 -34.84 14.33 -13.58
C GLY A 14 -35.17 13.21 -12.57
N MET A 15 -34.46 12.08 -12.63
CA MET A 15 -34.59 10.97 -11.69
C MET A 15 -33.59 11.05 -10.53
N LEU A 16 -32.58 11.93 -10.63
CA LEU A 16 -31.54 12.11 -9.63
C LEU A 16 -31.92 13.21 -8.62
N LYS A 17 -31.37 13.13 -7.40
CA LYS A 17 -31.60 14.14 -6.35
C LYS A 17 -31.17 15.53 -6.83
N GLU A 18 -31.92 16.57 -6.44
CA GLU A 18 -31.64 17.94 -6.85
C GLU A 18 -30.20 18.39 -6.56
N GLY A 19 -29.50 18.77 -7.64
CA GLY A 19 -28.11 19.21 -7.63
C GLY A 19 -27.06 18.10 -7.68
N THR A 20 -27.47 16.88 -8.03
CA THR A 20 -26.55 15.84 -8.53
C THR A 20 -26.01 16.27 -9.89
N LYS A 21 -24.68 16.19 -10.10
CA LYS A 21 -24.07 16.41 -11.41
C LYS A 21 -23.98 15.06 -12.13
N HIS A 22 -24.50 15.01 -13.35
CA HIS A 22 -24.41 13.84 -14.24
C HIS A 22 -23.57 14.25 -15.44
N LEU A 23 -22.42 13.60 -15.62
CA LEU A 23 -21.54 13.75 -16.79
C LEU A 23 -21.55 12.43 -17.54
N SER A 24 -21.69 12.46 -18.86
CA SER A 24 -21.76 11.23 -19.65
C SER A 24 -21.13 11.39 -21.03
N GLY A 25 -20.56 10.30 -21.53
CA GLY A 25 -19.94 10.25 -22.85
C GLY A 25 -18.43 10.50 -22.82
N LEU A 26 -17.81 10.36 -23.99
CA LEU A 26 -16.35 10.35 -24.13
C LEU A 26 -15.69 11.64 -23.63
N GLU A 27 -16.24 12.80 -24.00
CA GLU A 27 -15.64 14.09 -23.68
C GLU A 27 -15.81 14.47 -22.20
N GLU A 28 -17.01 14.28 -21.64
CA GLU A 28 -17.32 14.78 -20.31
C GLU A 28 -16.99 13.81 -19.18
N ALA A 29 -16.96 12.50 -19.45
CA ALA A 29 -16.68 11.48 -18.44
C ALA A 29 -15.32 10.80 -18.69
N THR A 30 -15.13 10.18 -19.85
CA THR A 30 -13.94 9.35 -20.11
C THR A 30 -12.66 10.18 -20.17
N PHE A 31 -12.61 11.28 -20.92
CA PHE A 31 -11.41 12.13 -20.97
C PHE A 31 -11.09 12.81 -19.65
N LYS A 32 -12.11 13.25 -18.87
CA LYS A 32 -11.87 13.81 -17.53
C LYS A 32 -11.30 12.78 -16.56
N ASN A 33 -11.76 11.54 -16.62
CA ASN A 33 -11.22 10.46 -15.80
C ASN A 33 -9.76 10.14 -16.18
N ILE A 34 -9.46 10.10 -17.48
CA ILE A 34 -8.10 9.93 -17.99
C ILE A 34 -7.20 11.08 -17.53
N GLU A 35 -7.68 12.32 -17.63
CA GLU A 35 -6.94 13.50 -17.21
C GLU A 35 -6.64 13.48 -15.70
N ALA A 36 -7.61 13.13 -14.87
CA ALA A 36 -7.42 12.98 -13.42
C ALA A 36 -6.36 11.92 -13.09
N ALA A 37 -6.41 10.76 -13.76
CA ALA A 37 -5.41 9.70 -13.58
C ALA A 37 -4.01 10.13 -14.06
N LYS A 38 -3.91 10.87 -15.16
CA LYS A 38 -2.64 11.44 -15.66
C LYS A 38 -2.06 12.46 -14.67
N GLN A 39 -2.90 13.31 -14.09
CA GLN A 39 -2.46 14.26 -13.06
C GLN A 39 -1.91 13.52 -11.83
N LEU A 40 -2.61 12.50 -11.34
CA LEU A 40 -2.13 11.67 -10.24
C LEU A 40 -0.79 11.00 -10.57
N SER A 41 -0.68 10.42 -11.76
CA SER A 41 0.57 9.84 -12.24
C SER A 41 1.71 10.85 -12.32
N SER A 42 1.44 12.09 -12.73
CA SER A 42 2.47 13.13 -12.84
C SER A 42 3.02 13.55 -11.48
N CYS A 43 2.18 13.56 -10.43
CA CYS A 43 2.60 13.86 -9.06
C CYS A 43 3.61 12.85 -8.54
N VAL A 44 3.44 11.58 -8.92
CA VAL A 44 4.25 10.44 -8.44
C VAL A 44 5.46 10.18 -9.34
N ARG A 45 5.40 10.51 -10.64
CA ARG A 45 6.45 10.23 -11.64
C ARG A 45 7.84 10.69 -11.21
N THR A 46 7.94 11.89 -10.64
CA THR A 46 9.22 12.45 -10.20
C THR A 46 9.85 11.71 -9.02
N SER A 47 9.10 10.87 -8.32
CA SER A 47 9.57 10.09 -7.18
C SER A 47 10.03 8.68 -7.58
N LEU A 48 9.91 8.32 -8.86
CA LEU A 48 10.30 7.01 -9.39
C LEU A 48 11.83 6.87 -9.52
N GLY A 49 12.35 5.74 -9.08
CA GLY A 49 13.76 5.37 -9.27
C GLY A 49 14.68 5.85 -8.15
N PRO A 50 15.99 5.52 -8.25
CA PRO A 50 16.94 5.79 -7.17
C PRO A 50 17.18 7.29 -6.92
N ASN A 51 17.03 8.12 -7.95
CA ASN A 51 17.14 9.59 -7.86
C ASN A 51 15.76 10.26 -7.78
N GLY A 52 14.73 9.55 -7.30
CA GLY A 52 13.39 10.10 -7.12
C GLY A 52 13.36 11.26 -6.13
N MET A 53 12.62 12.31 -6.46
CA MET A 53 12.44 13.49 -5.61
C MET A 53 11.43 13.24 -4.48
N ASN A 54 11.82 13.56 -3.26
CA ASN A 54 10.91 13.53 -2.11
C ASN A 54 9.78 14.56 -2.26
N LYS A 55 8.59 14.19 -1.79
CA LYS A 55 7.40 15.03 -1.70
C LYS A 55 7.14 15.41 -0.26
N MET A 56 6.85 16.69 -0.05
CA MET A 56 6.39 17.20 1.23
C MET A 56 4.86 17.23 1.22
N VAL A 57 4.23 16.41 2.07
CA VAL A 57 2.78 16.29 2.19
C VAL A 57 2.37 16.80 3.57
N ILE A 58 1.40 17.73 3.59
CA ILE A 58 0.78 18.22 4.82
C ILE A 58 -0.68 17.80 4.77
N ASN A 59 -1.07 16.92 5.68
CA ASN A 59 -2.45 16.43 5.74
C ASN A 59 -3.37 17.48 6.43
N HIS A 60 -4.70 17.28 6.38
CA HIS A 60 -5.72 18.10 7.03
C HIS A 60 -5.57 18.23 8.56
N LEU A 61 -4.76 17.37 9.17
CA LEU A 61 -4.38 17.40 10.58
C LEU A 61 -3.07 18.16 10.85
N GLU A 62 -2.56 18.91 9.86
CA GLU A 62 -1.27 19.64 9.90
C GLU A 62 -0.04 18.76 10.16
N LYS A 63 -0.20 17.44 10.04
CA LYS A 63 0.93 16.50 10.12
C LYS A 63 1.75 16.57 8.83
N LEU A 64 3.03 16.86 9.01
CA LEU A 64 4.02 16.96 7.94
C LEU A 64 4.68 15.61 7.70
N PHE A 65 4.74 15.19 6.45
CA PHE A 65 5.51 14.03 6.02
C PHE A 65 6.39 14.41 4.82
N VAL A 66 7.56 13.80 4.74
CA VAL A 66 8.44 13.90 3.58
C VAL A 66 8.67 12.48 3.10
N THR A 67 8.36 12.17 1.85
CA THR A 67 8.52 10.81 1.32
C THR A 67 8.58 10.78 -0.21
N ASN A 68 9.27 9.79 -0.78
CA ASN A 68 9.28 9.48 -2.21
C ASN A 68 8.37 8.30 -2.58
N ASP A 69 7.73 7.65 -1.61
CA ASP A 69 6.90 6.48 -1.86
C ASP A 69 5.50 6.87 -2.37
N ALA A 70 5.11 6.35 -3.54
CA ALA A 70 3.75 6.49 -4.08
C ALA A 70 2.68 6.04 -3.11
N ALA A 71 2.88 4.89 -2.45
CA ALA A 71 1.82 4.30 -1.64
C ALA A 71 1.49 5.21 -0.46
N THR A 72 2.50 5.87 0.11
CA THR A 72 2.28 6.92 1.13
C THR A 72 1.67 8.18 0.53
N ILE A 73 2.17 8.67 -0.61
CA ILE A 73 1.63 9.89 -1.25
C ILE A 73 0.15 9.70 -1.61
N VAL A 74 -0.21 8.55 -2.17
CA VAL A 74 -1.58 8.18 -2.52
C VAL A 74 -2.36 7.80 -1.26
N GLY A 75 -1.74 7.13 -0.30
CA GLY A 75 -2.30 6.70 0.99
C GLY A 75 -2.83 7.86 1.84
N GLU A 76 -2.11 8.98 1.81
CA GLU A 76 -2.54 10.23 2.45
C GLU A 76 -3.62 10.97 1.65
N LEU A 77 -3.75 10.68 0.35
CA LEU A 77 -4.87 11.13 -0.47
C LEU A 77 -6.10 10.21 -0.29
N GLU A 78 -5.92 8.89 -0.10
CA GLU A 78 -6.91 7.85 0.21
C GLU A 78 -6.27 6.62 0.91
N GLU A 79 -6.83 6.10 2.02
CA GLU A 79 -6.26 4.99 2.82
C GLU A 79 -6.11 3.66 2.05
N VAL A 80 -5.00 3.46 1.34
CA VAL A 80 -4.68 2.21 0.66
C VAL A 80 -3.24 1.78 0.98
N GLU A 81 -3.08 0.65 1.66
CA GLU A 81 -1.77 -0.01 1.85
C GLU A 81 -1.37 -0.75 0.57
N VAL A 82 -0.30 -0.31 -0.09
CA VAL A 82 0.32 -1.01 -1.23
C VAL A 82 1.83 -1.02 -1.03
N GLY A 83 2.50 -2.13 -1.38
CA GLY A 83 3.95 -2.32 -1.17
C GLY A 83 4.84 -1.85 -2.33
N ASP A 84 6.03 -2.46 -2.46
CA ASP A 84 7.00 -2.20 -3.53
C ASP A 84 6.40 -2.30 -4.95
N GLY A 85 6.80 -1.38 -5.84
CA GLY A 85 6.31 -1.27 -7.21
C GLY A 85 5.06 -0.38 -7.39
N THR A 86 4.52 0.24 -6.33
CA THR A 86 3.36 1.14 -6.44
C THR A 86 3.63 2.34 -7.36
N ASN A 87 4.83 2.94 -7.24
CA ASN A 87 5.30 4.00 -8.15
C ASN A 87 5.19 3.55 -9.62
N LEU A 88 5.65 2.33 -9.92
CA LEU A 88 5.60 1.75 -11.27
C LEU A 88 4.15 1.52 -11.73
N VAL A 89 3.29 0.96 -10.88
CA VAL A 89 1.88 0.70 -11.23
C VAL A 89 1.14 1.98 -11.57
N VAL A 90 1.27 3.02 -10.73
CA VAL A 90 0.57 4.30 -10.93
C VAL A 90 1.07 5.02 -12.18
N VAL A 91 2.39 5.06 -12.39
CA VAL A 91 2.99 5.71 -13.56
C VAL A 91 2.62 4.98 -14.85
N LEU A 92 2.66 3.64 -14.84
CA LEU A 92 2.31 2.85 -16.01
C LEU A 92 0.81 2.93 -16.32
N ALA A 93 -0.07 2.89 -15.32
CA ALA A 93 -1.51 3.05 -15.52
C ALA A 93 -1.84 4.42 -16.13
N GLY A 94 -1.19 5.49 -15.65
CA GLY A 94 -1.32 6.83 -16.20
C GLY A 94 -0.87 6.93 -17.65
N GLU A 95 0.26 6.30 -17.99
CA GLU A 95 0.76 6.27 -19.37
C GLU A 95 -0.15 5.45 -20.29
N LEU A 96 -0.63 4.27 -19.86
CA LEU A 96 -1.58 3.46 -20.62
C LEU A 96 -2.86 4.21 -20.95
N LEU A 97 -3.35 5.04 -20.02
CA LEU A 97 -4.50 5.91 -20.25
C LEU A 97 -4.17 7.07 -21.21
N SER A 98 -2.97 7.63 -21.16
CA SER A 98 -2.51 8.63 -22.12
C SER A 98 -2.45 8.07 -23.55
N GLN A 99 -1.92 6.85 -23.71
CA GLN A 99 -1.90 6.18 -25.02
C GLN A 99 -3.32 5.79 -25.49
N ALA A 100 -4.21 5.43 -24.58
CA ALA A 100 -5.63 5.18 -24.89
C ALA A 100 -6.36 6.46 -25.34
N GLU A 101 -6.04 7.62 -24.75
CA GLU A 101 -6.60 8.91 -25.14
C GLU A 101 -6.32 9.22 -26.62
N GLU A 102 -5.10 8.95 -27.10
CA GLU A 102 -4.74 9.13 -28.50
C GLU A 102 -5.53 8.20 -29.43
N LEU A 103 -5.72 6.94 -29.03
CA LEU A 103 -6.53 5.98 -29.79
C LEU A 103 -8.00 6.41 -29.86
N LEU A 104 -8.57 6.89 -28.75
CA LEU A 104 -9.92 7.42 -28.72
C LEU A 104 -10.07 8.64 -29.64
N LYS A 105 -9.09 9.55 -29.65
CA LYS A 105 -9.07 10.70 -30.58
C LYS A 105 -8.94 10.28 -32.04
N SER A 106 -8.28 9.17 -32.32
CA SER A 106 -8.20 8.58 -33.67
C SER A 106 -9.46 7.84 -34.11
N GLY A 107 -10.47 7.72 -33.23
CA GLY A 107 -11.78 7.17 -33.54
C GLY A 107 -11.97 5.70 -33.16
N LEU A 108 -11.02 5.07 -32.46
CA LEU A 108 -11.19 3.69 -31.97
C LEU A 108 -12.21 3.63 -30.83
N HIS A 109 -13.00 2.56 -30.77
CA HIS A 109 -13.95 2.38 -29.69
C HIS A 109 -13.26 1.84 -28.42
N VAL A 110 -13.73 2.27 -27.24
CA VAL A 110 -13.21 1.87 -25.92
C VAL A 110 -13.07 0.35 -25.79
N SER A 111 -14.06 -0.41 -26.29
CA SER A 111 -14.05 -1.87 -26.25
C SER A 111 -12.88 -2.52 -27.01
N GLU A 112 -12.45 -1.92 -28.12
CA GLU A 112 -11.34 -2.42 -28.95
C GLU A 112 -10.00 -2.15 -28.25
N ILE A 113 -9.86 -0.97 -27.64
CA ILE A 113 -8.69 -0.62 -26.81
C ILE A 113 -8.57 -1.59 -25.63
N ILE A 114 -9.67 -1.86 -24.93
CA ILE A 114 -9.70 -2.84 -23.83
C ILE A 114 -9.35 -4.25 -24.34
N GLY A 115 -9.85 -4.63 -25.52
CA GLY A 115 -9.54 -5.90 -26.17
C GLY A 115 -8.04 -6.06 -26.40
N GLY A 116 -7.41 -5.08 -27.04
CA GLY A 116 -5.97 -5.07 -27.30
C GLY A 116 -5.12 -5.03 -26.03
N TYR A 117 -5.48 -4.23 -25.02
CA TYR A 117 -4.75 -4.18 -23.75
C TYR A 117 -4.84 -5.51 -22.99
N LYS A 118 -6.00 -6.16 -22.99
CA LYS A 118 -6.15 -7.51 -22.41
C LYS A 118 -5.42 -8.58 -23.20
N ALA A 119 -5.36 -8.47 -24.52
CA ALA A 119 -4.58 -9.39 -25.35
C ALA A 119 -3.08 -9.26 -25.08
N ALA A 120 -2.58 -8.03 -24.93
CA ALA A 120 -1.21 -7.75 -24.52
C ALA A 120 -0.91 -8.32 -23.12
N GLU A 121 -1.84 -8.16 -22.18
CA GLU A 121 -1.71 -8.66 -20.81
C GLU A 121 -1.80 -10.19 -20.69
N ALA A 122 -2.68 -10.84 -21.47
CA ALA A 122 -2.93 -12.28 -21.40
C ALA A 122 -1.70 -13.11 -21.79
N LYS A 123 -0.80 -12.55 -22.58
CA LYS A 123 0.51 -13.13 -22.90
C LYS A 123 1.44 -13.20 -21.68
N GLY A 124 1.07 -12.58 -20.55
CA GLY A 124 1.84 -12.46 -19.32
C GLY A 124 1.28 -13.13 -18.04
N LYS A 125 0.25 -13.99 -18.07
CA LYS A 125 -0.36 -14.59 -16.83
C LYS A 125 -0.35 -16.13 -16.77
N PRO A 126 -0.27 -16.70 -15.55
CA PRO A 126 -1.18 -17.73 -15.05
C PRO A 126 -1.96 -17.22 -13.81
N SER A 127 -3.10 -17.84 -13.55
CA SER A 127 -4.25 -17.33 -12.77
C SER A 127 -4.24 -17.67 -11.26
N ARG A 128 -4.98 -16.90 -10.44
CA ARG A 128 -5.63 -17.43 -9.22
C ARG A 128 -6.83 -16.61 -8.68
N THR A 129 -7.62 -17.31 -7.86
CA THR A 129 -8.97 -17.11 -7.31
C THR A 129 -9.05 -16.36 -5.95
N PRO A 130 -10.25 -15.89 -5.51
CA PRO A 130 -10.43 -15.05 -4.31
C PRO A 130 -10.87 -15.81 -3.03
N ALA A 131 -10.68 -15.20 -1.86
CA ALA A 131 -11.08 -15.70 -0.52
C ALA A 131 -12.06 -14.74 0.21
N ARG A 132 -12.95 -15.31 1.04
CA ARG A 132 -14.04 -14.64 1.80
C ARG A 132 -13.65 -14.28 3.25
N HIS A 133 -14.34 -13.30 3.83
CA HIS A 133 -14.30 -12.97 5.26
C HIS A 133 -15.65 -13.20 5.99
N HIS A 134 -15.59 -13.55 7.27
CA HIS A 134 -16.71 -13.65 8.22
C HIS A 134 -16.44 -12.74 9.43
N ARG A 135 -17.51 -12.19 10.03
CA ARG A 135 -17.52 -11.57 11.37
C ARG A 135 -18.80 -11.94 12.11
N THR A 136 -18.70 -12.10 13.44
CA THR A 136 -19.78 -12.39 14.42
C THR A 136 -19.54 -11.52 15.70
N PRO A 137 -20.41 -11.49 16.76
CA PRO A 137 -20.97 -10.24 17.34
C PRO A 137 -20.68 -10.05 18.86
N LEU A 138 -21.13 -8.96 19.49
CA LEU A 138 -21.15 -8.72 20.97
C LEU A 138 -22.17 -7.58 21.33
N PRO A 139 -22.49 -7.28 22.61
CA PRO A 139 -23.03 -8.12 23.72
C PRO A 139 -24.22 -7.44 24.49
N LEU A 140 -24.70 -8.10 25.56
CA LEU A 140 -25.76 -7.67 26.50
C LEU A 140 -25.20 -7.12 27.84
N TRP A 141 -26.12 -6.52 28.62
CA TRP A 141 -26.00 -5.52 29.68
C TRP A 141 -25.39 -5.95 31.04
N ALA A 142 -25.10 -4.93 31.86
CA ALA A 142 -24.54 -4.97 33.22
C ALA A 142 -25.55 -4.49 34.29
N ALA A 143 -25.41 -4.95 35.53
CA ALA A 143 -25.95 -4.30 36.74
C ALA A 143 -25.16 -4.65 38.02
N ASP A 144 -25.00 -3.63 38.87
CA ASP A 144 -24.86 -3.61 40.34
C ASP A 144 -23.47 -3.57 41.02
N LEU A 145 -23.12 -2.38 41.55
CA LEU A 145 -21.76 -1.95 41.98
C LEU A 145 -21.76 -1.19 43.33
N LYS A 146 -22.25 -1.77 44.44
CA LYS A 146 -22.10 -1.14 45.78
C LYS A 146 -21.66 -2.03 46.94
N ASN A 147 -21.60 -3.35 46.79
CA ASN A 147 -20.96 -4.27 47.75
C ASN A 147 -19.56 -4.74 47.30
N TYR A 148 -18.99 -4.05 46.32
CA TYR A 148 -17.93 -4.58 45.46
C TYR A 148 -16.52 -4.36 46.03
N ASN A 149 -16.18 -3.16 46.52
CA ASN A 149 -14.78 -2.78 46.81
C ASN A 149 -14.03 -3.73 47.77
N ASP A 150 -14.58 -4.05 48.93
CA ASP A 150 -13.87 -4.88 49.92
C ASP A 150 -13.76 -6.36 49.46
N SER A 151 -14.77 -6.82 48.72
CA SER A 151 -14.74 -8.15 48.08
C SER A 151 -13.80 -8.19 46.88
N GLU A 152 -13.64 -7.07 46.18
CA GLU A 152 -12.81 -6.93 44.99
C GLU A 152 -11.33 -6.96 45.33
N GLU A 153 -10.91 -6.28 46.40
CA GLU A 153 -9.51 -6.31 46.83
C GLU A 153 -9.08 -7.73 47.23
N ALA A 154 -9.91 -8.43 48.02
CA ALA A 154 -9.66 -9.81 48.40
C ALA A 154 -9.72 -10.78 47.21
N ALA A 155 -10.64 -10.55 46.27
CA ALA A 155 -10.73 -11.34 45.04
C ALA A 155 -9.51 -11.12 44.14
N LEU A 156 -9.03 -9.87 44.01
CA LEU A 156 -7.87 -9.51 43.21
C LEU A 156 -6.59 -10.12 43.79
N GLU A 157 -6.39 -10.01 45.11
CA GLU A 157 -5.22 -10.64 45.78
C GLU A 157 -5.24 -12.17 45.59
N LYS A 158 -6.40 -12.81 45.76
CA LYS A 158 -6.55 -14.26 45.54
C LYS A 158 -6.24 -14.66 44.10
N THR A 159 -6.65 -13.83 43.13
CA THR A 159 -6.43 -14.09 41.70
C THR A 159 -4.96 -13.93 41.33
N ILE A 160 -4.29 -12.87 41.78
CA ILE A 160 -2.86 -12.65 41.52
C ILE A 160 -2.03 -13.75 42.20
N LYS A 161 -2.42 -14.17 43.42
CA LYS A 161 -1.78 -15.31 44.09
C LYS A 161 -1.94 -16.60 43.29
N ALA A 162 -3.13 -16.89 42.76
CA ALA A 162 -3.35 -18.05 41.91
C ALA A 162 -2.49 -18.02 40.63
N ILE A 163 -2.27 -16.83 40.03
CA ILE A 163 -1.35 -16.65 38.89
C ILE A 163 0.10 -16.86 39.31
N ARG A 164 0.49 -16.46 40.53
CA ARG A 164 1.83 -16.74 41.04
C ARG A 164 2.05 -18.24 41.25
N ASP A 165 1.04 -18.94 41.75
CA ASP A 165 1.08 -20.37 42.06
C ASP A 165 1.25 -21.22 40.78
N THR A 166 0.87 -20.73 39.60
CA THR A 166 1.16 -21.39 38.31
C THR A 166 2.62 -21.22 37.85
N GLY A 167 3.43 -20.41 38.56
CA GLY A 167 4.85 -20.20 38.28
C GLY A 167 5.15 -18.99 37.38
N VAL A 168 4.15 -18.18 37.04
CA VAL A 168 4.33 -16.97 36.22
C VAL A 168 5.16 -15.94 36.98
N ASN A 169 6.13 -15.34 36.29
CA ASN A 169 7.04 -14.29 36.81
C ASN A 169 6.88 -12.95 36.06
N LEU A 170 6.22 -12.94 34.90
CA LEU A 170 5.97 -11.76 34.08
C LEU A 170 4.52 -11.75 33.61
N ILE A 171 3.82 -10.65 33.87
CA ILE A 171 2.48 -10.38 33.33
C ILE A 171 2.59 -9.24 32.31
N VAL A 172 2.08 -9.47 31.10
CA VAL A 172 1.97 -8.43 30.06
C VAL A 172 0.52 -7.98 29.99
N CYS A 173 0.28 -6.70 30.28
CA CYS A 173 -1.04 -6.09 30.27
C CYS A 173 -1.14 -5.01 29.18
N GLY A 174 -2.37 -4.60 28.87
CA GLY A 174 -2.63 -3.41 28.04
C GLY A 174 -2.22 -2.09 28.73
N GLN A 175 -2.83 -0.98 28.32
CA GLN A 175 -2.47 0.36 28.82
C GLN A 175 -2.77 0.59 30.31
N ALA A 176 -3.93 0.13 30.78
CA ALA A 176 -4.40 0.45 32.12
C ALA A 176 -4.18 -0.74 33.06
N VAL A 177 -3.40 -0.50 34.12
CA VAL A 177 -3.25 -1.42 35.25
C VAL A 177 -3.48 -0.60 36.51
N GLY A 178 -4.42 -1.04 37.37
CA GLY A 178 -4.72 -0.37 38.63
C GLY A 178 -3.55 -0.45 39.62
N GLU A 179 -3.41 0.57 40.46
CA GLU A 179 -2.32 0.66 41.45
C GLU A 179 -2.35 -0.47 42.48
N LEU A 180 -3.54 -0.87 42.95
CA LEU A 180 -3.70 -2.01 43.85
C LEU A 180 -3.18 -3.32 43.24
N ALA A 181 -3.42 -3.55 41.94
CA ALA A 181 -2.91 -4.71 41.23
C ALA A 181 -1.37 -4.68 41.13
N LEU A 182 -0.78 -3.52 40.87
CA LEU A 182 0.68 -3.35 40.84
C LEU A 182 1.31 -3.64 42.20
N HIS A 183 0.69 -3.15 43.28
CA HIS A 183 1.16 -3.39 44.64
C HIS A 183 1.16 -4.89 44.99
N PHE A 184 0.10 -5.62 44.64
CA PHE A 184 0.06 -7.08 44.84
C PHE A 184 1.06 -7.81 43.95
N CYS A 185 1.22 -7.43 42.68
CA CYS A 185 2.24 -8.02 41.82
C CYS A 185 3.66 -7.82 42.38
N GLU A 186 3.96 -6.64 42.92
CA GLU A 186 5.25 -6.37 43.58
C GLU A 186 5.45 -7.23 44.83
N LYS A 187 4.42 -7.35 45.68
CA LYS A 187 4.41 -8.21 46.87
C LYS A 187 4.71 -9.68 46.53
N PHE A 188 4.23 -10.17 45.38
CA PHE A 188 4.44 -11.56 44.92
C PHE A 188 5.66 -11.74 44.00
N GLY A 189 6.41 -10.67 43.70
CA GLY A 189 7.60 -10.71 42.85
C GLY A 189 7.30 -10.95 41.37
N ILE A 190 6.18 -10.44 40.86
CA ILE A 190 5.78 -10.54 39.46
C ILE A 190 6.09 -9.21 38.75
N LEU A 191 6.86 -9.28 37.67
CA LEU A 191 7.10 -8.13 36.79
C LEU A 191 5.85 -7.83 35.97
N VAL A 192 5.43 -6.56 35.89
CA VAL A 192 4.29 -6.14 35.07
C VAL A 192 4.79 -5.27 33.91
N LEU A 193 4.61 -5.75 32.68
CA LEU A 193 4.92 -5.01 31.47
C LEU A 193 3.64 -4.41 30.88
N LYS A 194 3.60 -3.08 30.76
CA LYS A 194 2.49 -2.34 30.14
C LYS A 194 2.76 -2.21 28.64
N CYS A 195 1.89 -2.76 27.82
CA CYS A 195 2.01 -2.78 26.37
C CYS A 195 0.78 -2.08 25.75
N PRO A 196 0.91 -0.82 25.30
CA PRO A 196 -0.23 -0.07 24.76
C PRO A 196 -0.72 -0.63 23.41
N SER A 197 0.20 -1.12 22.60
CA SER A 197 -0.09 -1.54 21.23
C SER A 197 -0.67 -2.97 21.19
N LYS A 198 -1.83 -3.11 20.57
CA LYS A 198 -2.43 -4.42 20.27
C LYS A 198 -1.55 -5.25 19.32
N PHE A 199 -0.76 -4.59 18.48
CA PHE A 199 0.15 -5.25 17.55
C PHE A 199 1.37 -5.82 18.26
N GLU A 200 1.94 -5.08 19.21
CA GLU A 200 3.05 -5.55 20.05
C GLU A 200 2.62 -6.73 20.92
N LEU A 201 1.45 -6.66 21.56
CA LEU A 201 0.94 -7.76 22.38
C LEU A 201 0.80 -9.06 21.56
N ARG A 202 0.29 -8.97 20.33
CA ARG A 202 0.25 -10.11 19.40
C ARG A 202 1.62 -10.62 19.02
N ARG A 203 2.62 -9.75 18.85
CA ARG A 203 4.01 -10.15 18.55
C ARG A 203 4.62 -10.89 19.74
N ILE A 204 4.46 -10.36 20.96
CA ILE A 204 4.94 -11.01 22.20
C ILE A 204 4.35 -12.41 22.33
N CYS A 205 3.03 -12.57 22.20
CA CYS A 205 2.37 -13.88 22.23
C CYS A 205 2.94 -14.87 21.21
N ARG A 206 3.27 -14.41 19.99
CA ARG A 206 3.86 -15.25 18.95
C ARG A 206 5.32 -15.63 19.24
N THR A 207 6.08 -14.75 19.88
CA THR A 207 7.49 -14.99 20.23
C THR A 207 7.63 -15.91 21.42
N THR A 208 6.82 -15.71 22.47
CA THR A 208 6.89 -16.49 23.71
C THR A 208 6.05 -17.76 23.69
N GLY A 209 5.14 -17.88 22.72
CA GLY A 209 4.15 -18.95 22.66
C GLY A 209 2.95 -18.76 23.59
N ALA A 210 2.86 -17.64 24.32
CA ALA A 210 1.77 -17.36 25.25
C ALA A 210 0.44 -17.15 24.52
N ALA A 211 -0.66 -17.65 25.10
CA ALA A 211 -2.00 -17.33 24.65
C ALA A 211 -2.46 -15.98 25.22
N ASN A 212 -3.18 -15.19 24.42
CA ASN A 212 -3.75 -13.94 24.91
C ASN A 212 -5.06 -14.23 25.66
N LEU A 213 -5.05 -14.05 26.99
CA LEU A 213 -6.22 -14.25 27.84
C LEU A 213 -7.02 -12.94 27.98
N VAL A 214 -8.33 -13.02 27.78
CA VAL A 214 -9.23 -11.86 27.88
C VAL A 214 -9.61 -11.57 29.34
N ARG A 215 -9.54 -12.59 30.20
CA ARG A 215 -9.90 -12.52 31.62
C ARG A 215 -8.69 -12.82 32.48
N LEU A 216 -8.64 -12.18 33.65
CA LEU A 216 -7.65 -12.44 34.69
C LEU A 216 -8.04 -13.73 35.43
N GLU A 217 -7.76 -14.86 34.81
CA GLU A 217 -7.96 -16.19 35.38
C GLU A 217 -6.59 -16.91 35.41
N PRO A 218 -6.38 -17.88 36.34
CA PRO A 218 -5.14 -18.63 36.37
C PRO A 218 -4.93 -19.34 35.01
N PRO A 219 -3.83 -19.06 34.31
CA PRO A 219 -3.60 -19.62 32.97
C PRO A 219 -3.43 -21.13 33.05
N ALA A 220 -3.93 -21.85 32.03
CA ALA A 220 -3.57 -23.25 31.87
C ALA A 220 -2.07 -23.36 31.53
N PRO A 221 -1.41 -24.51 31.82
CA PRO A 221 0.00 -24.69 31.48
C PRO A 221 0.32 -24.43 30.00
N ASP A 222 -0.64 -24.72 29.11
CA ASP A 222 -0.51 -24.50 27.66
C ASP A 222 -0.61 -23.02 27.25
N ASP A 223 -1.18 -22.16 28.11
CA ASP A 223 -1.34 -20.72 27.84
C ASP A 223 -0.10 -19.91 28.25
N ILE A 224 0.79 -20.51 29.06
CA ILE A 224 1.99 -19.86 29.59
C ILE A 224 3.11 -19.92 28.56
N GLY A 225 3.55 -18.74 28.10
CA GLY A 225 4.73 -18.62 27.25
C GLY A 225 6.03 -18.63 28.04
N SER A 226 7.14 -18.94 27.36
CA SER A 226 8.49 -18.90 27.94
C SER A 226 9.36 -17.88 27.20
N CYS A 227 10.30 -17.27 27.92
CA CYS A 227 11.26 -16.32 27.39
C CYS A 227 12.59 -16.53 28.11
N ALA A 228 13.71 -16.52 27.38
CA ALA A 228 15.03 -16.75 27.98
C ALA A 228 15.41 -15.65 28.98
N ARG A 229 15.30 -14.38 28.59
CA ARG A 229 15.69 -13.25 29.44
C ARG A 229 14.83 -12.02 29.17
N VAL A 230 14.45 -11.33 30.25
CA VAL A 230 13.76 -10.04 30.18
C VAL A 230 14.55 -9.03 31.00
N TYR A 231 15.00 -7.95 30.37
CA TYR A 231 15.77 -6.91 31.04
C TYR A 231 15.58 -5.54 30.39
N LEU A 232 15.92 -4.50 31.14
CA LEU A 232 15.94 -3.12 30.65
C LEU A 232 17.31 -2.81 30.05
N LYS A 233 17.33 -2.25 28.85
CA LYS A 233 18.51 -1.73 28.19
C LYS A 233 18.25 -0.31 27.74
N GLU A 234 19.16 0.59 28.07
CA GLU A 234 19.11 1.95 27.57
C GLU A 234 19.60 1.98 26.12
N ILE A 235 18.75 2.44 25.21
CA ILE A 235 19.07 2.63 23.79
C ILE A 235 18.72 4.06 23.43
N GLY A 236 19.73 4.88 23.13
CA GLY A 236 19.52 6.28 22.72
C GLY A 236 18.78 7.11 23.76
N SER A 237 19.20 7.00 25.03
CA SER A 237 18.61 7.73 26.17
C SER A 237 17.17 7.34 26.52
N THR A 238 16.64 6.27 25.91
CA THR A 238 15.34 5.69 26.25
C THR A 238 15.55 4.29 26.83
N ASN A 239 14.88 4.00 27.94
CA ASN A 239 14.88 2.67 28.52
C ASN A 239 13.94 1.76 27.74
N CYS A 240 14.51 0.77 27.05
CA CYS A 240 13.76 -0.23 26.30
C CYS A 240 13.73 -1.55 27.10
N THR A 241 12.55 -2.17 27.19
CA THR A 241 12.45 -3.54 27.73
C THR A 241 12.73 -4.53 26.60
N ILE A 242 13.74 -5.36 26.77
CA ILE A 242 14.13 -6.39 25.79
C ILE A 242 13.68 -7.75 26.31
N LEU A 243 12.89 -8.44 25.50
CA LEU A 243 12.55 -9.85 25.67
C LEU A 243 13.44 -10.66 24.72
N GLU A 244 14.49 -11.26 25.25
CA GLU A 244 15.38 -12.14 24.49
C GLU A 244 14.88 -13.57 24.50
N GLN A 245 14.82 -14.17 23.32
CA GLN A 245 14.49 -15.58 23.14
C GLN A 245 15.65 -16.26 22.43
N GLU A 246 16.23 -17.29 23.06
CA GLU A 246 17.36 -18.06 22.51
C GLU A 246 16.89 -19.21 21.60
N ASP A 247 15.59 -19.53 21.61
CA ASP A 247 15.05 -20.61 20.79
C ASP A 247 15.12 -20.28 19.29
N ALA A 248 15.72 -21.20 18.52
CA ALA A 248 15.78 -21.16 17.06
C ALA A 248 14.38 -21.22 16.39
N THR A 249 13.32 -21.45 17.17
CA THR A 249 11.92 -21.45 16.73
C THR A 249 11.26 -20.08 16.79
N SER A 250 11.96 -19.04 17.28
CA SER A 250 11.42 -17.67 17.33
C SER A 250 11.09 -17.17 15.92
N LYS A 251 9.82 -16.84 15.70
CA LYS A 251 9.29 -16.37 14.41
C LYS A 251 9.31 -14.85 14.28
N VAL A 252 9.87 -14.13 15.26
CA VAL A 252 9.82 -12.67 15.33
C VAL A 252 11.23 -12.13 15.54
N ALA A 253 11.61 -11.17 14.70
CA ALA A 253 12.79 -10.36 14.85
C ALA A 253 12.37 -8.88 14.94
N THR A 254 13.02 -8.12 15.80
CA THR A 254 12.78 -6.68 15.97
C THR A 254 14.03 -5.92 15.57
N ILE A 255 13.87 -4.93 14.70
CA ILE A 255 14.94 -4.01 14.31
C ILE A 255 14.66 -2.67 15.00
N VAL A 256 15.67 -2.13 15.68
CA VAL A 256 15.57 -0.81 16.32
C VAL A 256 16.24 0.22 15.40
N VAL A 257 15.41 1.03 14.74
CA VAL A 257 15.87 2.14 13.89
C VAL A 257 16.12 3.37 14.75
N ARG A 258 17.23 4.08 14.48
CA ARG A 258 17.53 5.37 15.11
C ARG A 258 17.77 6.40 14.03
N GLY A 259 17.12 7.55 14.15
CA GLY A 259 17.26 8.69 13.25
C GLY A 259 17.42 9.99 14.03
N SER A 260 17.96 11.01 13.38
CA SER A 260 18.06 12.37 13.93
C SER A 260 16.71 13.10 13.95
N SER A 261 15.78 12.70 13.07
CA SER A 261 14.42 13.21 12.99
C SER A 261 13.43 12.06 12.76
N PRO A 262 12.16 12.21 13.19
CA PRO A 262 11.13 11.19 12.95
C PRO A 262 10.91 10.92 11.47
N ASN A 263 11.00 11.95 10.61
CA ASN A 263 10.80 11.78 9.16
C ASN A 263 11.84 10.85 8.53
N ILE A 264 13.11 10.96 8.93
CA ILE A 264 14.17 10.06 8.44
C ILE A 264 13.94 8.64 8.97
N MET A 265 13.45 8.51 10.20
CA MET A 265 13.17 7.20 10.80
C MET A 265 12.03 6.50 10.07
N ASP A 266 10.95 7.21 9.75
CA ASP A 266 9.82 6.69 8.99
C ASP A 266 10.25 6.23 7.59
N ASP A 267 11.11 7.00 6.90
CA ASP A 267 11.66 6.61 5.59
C ASP A 267 12.55 5.37 5.69
N VAL A 268 13.38 5.24 6.74
CA VAL A 268 14.23 4.07 6.96
C VAL A 268 13.41 2.83 7.33
N GLU A 269 12.38 2.98 8.17
CA GLU A 269 11.45 1.89 8.50
C GLU A 269 10.81 1.33 7.23
N ARG A 270 10.32 2.21 6.35
CA ARG A 270 9.75 1.82 5.05
C ARG A 270 10.76 1.11 4.16
N ALA A 271 11.98 1.64 4.04
CA ALA A 271 13.02 1.00 3.23
C ALA A 271 13.35 -0.43 3.74
N ILE A 272 13.32 -0.64 5.06
CA ILE A 272 13.49 -1.97 5.66
C ILE A 272 12.30 -2.87 5.33
N ASP A 273 11.07 -2.38 5.50
CA ASP A 273 9.86 -3.14 5.20
C ASP A 273 9.79 -3.55 3.72
N ASP A 274 10.14 -2.64 2.80
CA ASP A 274 10.24 -2.92 1.37
C ASP A 274 11.28 -4.00 1.09
N GLY A 275 12.48 -3.90 1.66
CA GLY A 275 13.51 -4.92 1.52
C GLY A 275 13.07 -6.30 2.04
N VAL A 276 12.38 -6.34 3.19
CA VAL A 276 11.80 -7.58 3.74
C VAL A 276 10.71 -8.13 2.82
N HIS A 277 9.89 -7.26 2.22
CA HIS A 277 8.88 -7.66 1.25
C HIS A 277 9.50 -8.24 -0.03
N THR A 278 10.59 -7.67 -0.54
CA THR A 278 11.34 -8.22 -1.67
C THR A 278 11.85 -9.63 -1.37
N VAL A 279 12.47 -9.84 -0.21
CA VAL A 279 12.94 -11.17 0.21
C VAL A 279 11.78 -12.15 0.39
N LYS A 280 10.66 -11.70 0.97
CA LYS A 280 9.44 -12.52 1.07
C LYS A 280 8.89 -12.90 -0.30
N ALA A 281 8.91 -12.00 -1.29
CA ALA A 281 8.53 -12.31 -2.66
C ALA A 281 9.49 -13.32 -3.31
N MET A 282 10.80 -13.20 -3.06
CA MET A 282 11.81 -14.19 -3.49
C MET A 282 11.51 -15.60 -2.98
N THR A 283 11.03 -15.75 -1.75
CA THR A 283 10.65 -17.07 -1.21
C THR A 283 9.49 -17.74 -1.97
N ARG A 284 8.69 -16.97 -2.72
CA ARG A 284 7.60 -17.50 -3.54
C ARG A 284 8.07 -17.82 -4.96
N ASP A 285 8.80 -16.89 -5.58
CA ASP A 285 9.34 -17.04 -6.93
C ASP A 285 10.69 -16.31 -7.02
N ALA A 286 11.77 -17.09 -7.17
CA ALA A 286 13.15 -16.59 -7.19
C ALA A 286 13.67 -16.31 -8.61
N ARG A 287 12.77 -16.04 -9.57
CA ARG A 287 13.15 -15.66 -10.93
C ARG A 287 13.34 -14.16 -11.03
N PHE A 288 14.44 -13.78 -11.66
CA PHE A 288 14.85 -12.40 -11.86
C PHE A 288 14.79 -11.99 -13.33
N VAL A 289 14.55 -10.71 -13.56
CA VAL A 289 14.58 -10.05 -14.86
C VAL A 289 15.51 -8.83 -14.81
N ALA A 290 15.93 -8.36 -15.96
CA ALA A 290 16.75 -7.15 -16.06
C ALA A 290 15.99 -5.94 -15.51
N GLY A 291 16.56 -5.25 -14.52
CA GLY A 291 15.98 -4.05 -13.95
C GLY A 291 16.28 -2.79 -14.77
N ALA A 292 16.08 -1.62 -14.16
CA ALA A 292 16.44 -0.31 -14.72
C ALA A 292 15.85 -0.01 -16.12
N GLY A 293 14.63 -0.48 -16.39
CA GLY A 293 13.94 -0.25 -17.66
C GLY A 293 14.29 -1.25 -18.78
N GLY A 294 15.21 -2.18 -18.53
CA GLY A 294 15.62 -3.18 -19.52
C GLY A 294 14.51 -4.18 -19.85
N CYS A 295 13.87 -4.76 -18.82
CA CYS A 295 12.74 -5.66 -19.02
C CYS A 295 11.56 -4.99 -19.75
N GLU A 296 11.26 -3.73 -19.42
CA GLU A 296 10.17 -2.96 -20.01
C GLU A 296 10.41 -2.69 -21.50
N LEU A 297 11.64 -2.30 -21.86
CA LEU A 297 11.99 -2.05 -23.26
C LEU A 297 12.01 -3.33 -24.09
N GLN A 298 12.52 -4.42 -23.53
CA GLN A 298 12.48 -5.72 -24.19
C GLN A 298 11.04 -6.17 -24.44
N LEU A 299 10.14 -5.95 -23.48
CA LEU A 299 8.73 -6.25 -23.63
C LEU A 299 8.07 -5.35 -24.69
N ALA A 300 8.44 -4.07 -24.76
CA ALA A 300 7.96 -3.15 -25.78
C ALA A 300 8.29 -3.64 -27.20
N ASP A 301 9.54 -4.06 -27.46
CA ASP A 301 9.97 -4.59 -28.77
C ASP A 301 9.20 -5.88 -29.12
N LEU A 302 9.05 -6.81 -28.16
CA LEU A 302 8.26 -8.04 -28.37
C LEU A 302 6.78 -7.77 -28.65
N LEU A 303 6.19 -6.77 -27.99
CA LEU A 303 4.81 -6.37 -28.23
C LEU A 303 4.65 -5.68 -29.58
N GLN A 304 5.63 -4.87 -30.00
CA GLN A 304 5.64 -4.25 -31.31
C GLN A 304 5.69 -5.29 -32.43
N GLN A 305 6.61 -6.25 -32.34
CA GLN A 305 6.69 -7.37 -33.30
C GLN A 305 5.40 -8.18 -33.33
N HIS A 306 4.77 -8.36 -32.16
CA HIS A 306 3.49 -9.05 -32.08
C HIS A 306 2.34 -8.25 -32.71
N ALA A 307 2.32 -6.93 -32.51
CA ALA A 307 1.34 -6.05 -33.13
C ALA A 307 1.45 -6.11 -34.65
N GLU A 308 2.66 -6.08 -35.21
CA GLU A 308 2.88 -6.21 -36.67
C GLU A 308 2.41 -7.55 -37.24
N ALA A 309 2.50 -8.63 -36.46
CA ALA A 309 2.03 -9.95 -36.86
C ALA A 309 0.50 -10.13 -36.75
N GLN A 310 -0.18 -9.32 -35.92
CA GLN A 310 -1.60 -9.45 -35.64
C GLN A 310 -2.42 -8.58 -36.62
N PRO A 311 -3.32 -9.17 -37.44
CA PRO A 311 -4.22 -8.38 -38.27
C PRO A 311 -5.38 -7.80 -37.43
N GLY A 312 -5.82 -6.58 -37.76
CA GLY A 312 -7.03 -5.97 -37.21
C GLY A 312 -6.78 -4.70 -36.40
N LEU A 313 -7.82 -4.18 -35.75
CA LEU A 313 -7.78 -2.94 -34.98
C LEU A 313 -7.00 -3.08 -33.65
N ASP A 314 -6.93 -4.31 -33.12
CA ASP A 314 -6.17 -4.62 -31.91
C ASP A 314 -4.67 -4.31 -32.05
N GLN A 315 -4.13 -4.34 -33.28
CA GLN A 315 -2.74 -3.99 -33.56
C GLN A 315 -2.37 -2.60 -33.02
N TYR A 316 -3.25 -1.61 -33.21
CA TYR A 316 -2.99 -0.24 -32.75
C TYR A 316 -2.93 -0.16 -31.22
N ALA A 317 -3.84 -0.86 -30.55
CA ALA A 317 -3.88 -0.93 -29.09
C ALA A 317 -2.67 -1.68 -28.51
N ILE A 318 -2.24 -2.79 -29.11
CA ILE A 318 -1.07 -3.55 -28.67
C ILE A 318 0.22 -2.73 -28.86
N ASN A 319 0.35 -2.04 -30.00
CA ASN A 319 1.50 -1.17 -30.26
C ASN A 319 1.57 -0.03 -29.24
N LYS A 320 0.43 0.62 -28.98
CA LYS A 320 0.33 1.69 -27.96
C LYS A 320 0.60 1.21 -26.53
N TYR A 321 0.23 -0.03 -26.21
CA TYR A 321 0.62 -0.66 -24.95
C TYR A 321 2.15 -0.82 -24.85
N GLY A 322 2.81 -1.25 -25.93
CA GLY A 322 4.27 -1.33 -26.01
C GLY A 322 4.94 0.03 -25.78
N LEU A 323 4.45 1.08 -26.45
CA LEU A 323 4.96 2.45 -26.27
C LEU A 323 4.78 2.96 -24.83
N ALA A 324 3.71 2.55 -24.13
CA ALA A 324 3.50 2.94 -22.74
C ALA A 324 4.58 2.40 -21.80
N LEU A 325 5.21 1.26 -22.11
CA LEU A 325 6.26 0.68 -21.29
C LEU A 325 7.56 1.51 -21.29
N GLU A 326 7.78 2.32 -22.33
CA GLU A 326 8.94 3.22 -22.42
C GLU A 326 8.94 4.31 -21.34
N VAL A 327 7.81 4.55 -20.67
CA VAL A 327 7.70 5.54 -19.61
C VAL A 327 8.69 5.27 -18.48
N VAL A 328 9.01 4.00 -18.21
CA VAL A 328 9.90 3.60 -17.11
C VAL A 328 11.34 4.04 -17.38
N PRO A 329 12.02 3.60 -18.45
CA PRO A 329 13.37 4.07 -18.75
C PRO A 329 13.43 5.58 -19.01
N ARG A 330 12.38 6.16 -19.61
CA ARG A 330 12.29 7.62 -19.83
C ARG A 330 12.27 8.39 -18.51
N THR A 331 11.42 7.99 -17.58
CA THR A 331 11.30 8.64 -16.26
C THR A 331 12.58 8.46 -15.45
N LEU A 332 13.23 7.29 -15.51
CA LEU A 332 14.51 7.07 -14.84
C LEU A 332 15.60 8.02 -15.37
N ALA A 333 15.66 8.23 -16.68
CA ALA A 333 16.58 9.18 -17.30
C ALA A 333 16.26 10.64 -16.93
N GLU A 334 14.99 11.04 -16.97
CA GLU A 334 14.54 12.38 -16.58
C GLU A 334 14.87 12.71 -15.12
N ASN A 335 14.58 11.79 -14.19
CA ASN A 335 14.88 11.97 -12.77
C ASN A 335 16.39 11.96 -12.48
N ALA A 336 17.19 11.33 -13.35
CA ALA A 336 18.65 11.40 -13.31
C ALA A 336 19.24 12.69 -13.91
N GLY A 337 18.42 13.54 -14.53
CA GLY A 337 18.89 14.73 -15.26
C GLY A 337 19.55 14.42 -16.60
N LEU A 338 19.30 13.22 -17.16
CA LEU A 338 19.84 12.78 -18.45
C LEU A 338 18.88 13.13 -19.59
N ASP A 339 19.40 13.19 -20.82
CA ASP A 339 18.55 13.30 -22.01
C ASP A 339 17.84 11.98 -22.29
N ALA A 340 16.57 11.91 -21.90
CA ALA A 340 15.75 10.71 -22.02
C ALA A 340 15.59 10.24 -23.48
N ALA A 341 15.60 11.14 -24.46
CA ALA A 341 15.46 10.76 -25.86
C ALA A 341 16.69 9.97 -26.35
N ASN A 342 17.89 10.46 -26.02
CA ASN A 342 19.14 9.80 -26.37
C ASN A 342 19.30 8.47 -25.65
N ILE A 343 18.94 8.40 -24.37
CA ILE A 343 19.03 7.17 -23.57
C ILE A 343 18.08 6.08 -24.10
N VAL A 344 16.82 6.42 -24.39
CA VAL A 344 15.86 5.45 -24.95
C VAL A 344 16.31 4.97 -26.33
N ALA A 345 16.82 5.86 -27.18
CA ALA A 345 17.35 5.50 -28.49
C ALA A 345 18.57 4.57 -28.39
N ALA A 346 19.50 4.86 -27.47
CA ALA A 346 20.67 4.04 -27.21
C ALA A 346 20.30 2.66 -26.65
N LEU A 347 19.31 2.58 -25.76
CA LEU A 347 18.79 1.32 -25.25
C LEU A 347 18.18 0.46 -26.35
N TYR A 348 17.39 1.06 -27.26
CA TYR A 348 16.84 0.34 -28.40
C TYR A 348 17.95 -0.22 -29.31
N ALA A 349 19.03 0.52 -29.51
CA ALA A 349 20.18 0.05 -30.28
C ALA A 349 20.87 -1.15 -29.60
N ALA A 350 21.06 -1.10 -28.27
CA ALA A 350 21.65 -2.18 -27.49
C ALA A 350 20.78 -3.46 -27.50
N HIS A 351 19.46 -3.30 -27.33
CA HIS A 351 18.52 -4.43 -27.36
C HIS A 351 18.45 -5.07 -28.75
N LYS A 352 18.51 -4.28 -29.82
CA LYS A 352 18.63 -4.79 -31.21
C LYS A 352 19.95 -5.48 -31.48
N ALA A 353 21.03 -5.07 -30.81
CA ALA A 353 22.34 -5.74 -30.87
C ALA A 353 22.37 -7.07 -30.09
N GLY A 354 21.30 -7.42 -29.37
CA GLY A 354 21.17 -8.66 -28.61
C GLY A 354 21.39 -8.53 -27.11
N GLU A 355 21.68 -7.32 -26.61
CA GLU A 355 21.92 -7.04 -25.19
C GLU A 355 20.61 -6.82 -24.43
N ARG A 356 19.89 -7.92 -24.18
CA ARG A 356 18.56 -7.90 -23.55
C ARG A 356 18.54 -7.44 -22.08
N SER A 357 19.70 -7.43 -21.43
CA SER A 357 19.86 -6.97 -20.05
C SER A 357 20.22 -5.50 -19.93
N ALA A 358 20.40 -4.79 -21.06
CA ALA A 358 20.79 -3.40 -21.04
C ALA A 358 19.71 -2.53 -20.37
N GLY A 359 20.13 -1.68 -19.44
CA GLY A 359 19.27 -0.78 -18.68
C GLY A 359 19.89 0.61 -18.51
N VAL A 360 19.12 1.53 -17.94
CA VAL A 360 19.60 2.89 -17.65
C VAL A 360 20.55 2.86 -16.46
N ASN A 361 21.81 3.22 -16.67
CA ASN A 361 22.74 3.46 -15.56
C ASN A 361 22.61 4.93 -15.12
N VAL A 362 22.00 5.11 -13.95
CA VAL A 362 21.68 6.42 -13.35
C VAL A 362 22.95 7.08 -12.75
N VAL A 363 24.01 6.32 -12.49
CA VAL A 363 25.27 6.81 -11.89
C VAL A 363 26.23 7.33 -12.97
N ASP A 364 26.45 6.53 -14.00
CA ASP A 364 27.39 6.89 -15.08
C ASP A 364 26.73 7.70 -16.22
N GLY A 365 25.39 7.77 -16.21
CA GLY A 365 24.62 8.51 -17.21
C GLY A 365 24.64 7.88 -18.60
N GLN A 366 24.91 6.57 -18.70
CA GLN A 366 24.99 5.83 -19.95
C GLN A 366 24.10 4.59 -19.93
N VAL A 367 23.93 3.98 -21.10
CA VAL A 367 23.33 2.65 -21.22
C VAL A 367 24.39 1.62 -20.84
N ASP A 368 24.08 0.80 -19.85
CA ASP A 368 24.97 -0.27 -19.42
C ASP A 368 24.30 -1.62 -19.67
N ALA A 369 25.02 -2.49 -20.38
CA ALA A 369 24.61 -3.85 -20.71
C ALA A 369 24.51 -4.75 -19.47
N THR A 370 25.23 -4.40 -18.40
CA THR A 370 25.36 -5.19 -17.17
C THR A 370 25.33 -4.29 -15.93
N THR A 371 24.22 -3.59 -15.72
CA THR A 371 24.00 -2.80 -14.50
C THR A 371 24.08 -3.64 -13.21
N GLY A 372 23.95 -4.96 -13.31
CA GLY A 372 23.86 -5.86 -12.15
C GLY A 372 22.55 -5.70 -11.36
N VAL A 373 21.66 -4.81 -11.80
CA VAL A 373 20.36 -4.53 -11.18
C VAL A 373 19.35 -5.52 -11.71
N LEU A 374 18.83 -6.34 -10.79
CA LEU A 374 17.86 -7.38 -11.09
C LEU A 374 16.56 -7.08 -10.35
N ASP A 375 15.45 -7.12 -11.09
CA ASP A 375 14.11 -7.02 -10.54
C ASP A 375 13.47 -8.41 -10.43
N LEU A 376 12.55 -8.58 -9.49
CA LEU A 376 11.78 -9.82 -9.37
C LEU A 376 10.75 -9.92 -10.49
N LEU A 377 10.73 -11.06 -11.19
CA LEU A 377 9.75 -11.35 -12.23
C LEU A 377 8.32 -11.25 -11.69
N TRP A 378 8.09 -11.77 -10.47
CA TRP A 378 6.79 -11.74 -9.82
C TRP A 378 6.26 -10.30 -9.66
N THR A 379 7.10 -9.40 -9.13
CA THR A 379 6.75 -7.99 -8.88
C THR A 379 6.41 -7.29 -10.19
N LYS A 380 7.26 -7.42 -11.22
CA LYS A 380 7.03 -6.78 -12.53
C LYS A 380 5.73 -7.25 -13.19
N LYS A 381 5.50 -8.57 -13.18
CA LYS A 381 4.30 -9.16 -13.76
C LYS A 381 3.03 -8.71 -13.05
N GLU A 382 3.05 -8.69 -11.72
CA GLU A 382 1.91 -8.25 -10.93
C GLU A 382 1.67 -6.74 -11.11
N ALA A 383 2.73 -5.95 -11.23
CA ALA A 383 2.64 -4.52 -11.52
C ALA A 383 1.99 -4.25 -12.90
N LEU A 384 2.44 -4.93 -13.95
CA LEU A 384 1.85 -4.84 -15.29
C LEU A 384 0.36 -5.20 -15.28
N ARG A 385 0.01 -6.26 -14.55
CA ARG A 385 -1.37 -6.70 -14.38
C ARG A 385 -2.23 -5.63 -13.70
N GLN A 386 -1.79 -5.14 -12.55
CA GLN A 386 -2.55 -4.16 -11.78
C GLN A 386 -2.70 -2.84 -12.54
N ALA A 387 -1.65 -2.39 -13.22
CA ALA A 387 -1.70 -1.20 -14.05
C ALA A 387 -2.71 -1.35 -15.20
N THR A 388 -2.73 -2.52 -15.85
CA THR A 388 -3.68 -2.81 -16.93
C THR A 388 -5.11 -2.91 -16.42
N ASP A 389 -5.34 -3.64 -15.32
CA ASP A 389 -6.65 -3.78 -14.68
C ASP A 389 -7.20 -2.41 -14.24
N ALA A 390 -6.35 -1.54 -13.68
CA ALA A 390 -6.70 -0.17 -13.32
C ALA A 390 -7.07 0.68 -14.54
N ALA A 391 -6.22 0.68 -15.58
CA ALA A 391 -6.48 1.43 -16.82
C ALA A 391 -7.78 0.97 -17.51
N VAL A 392 -8.00 -0.34 -17.61
CA VAL A 392 -9.24 -0.91 -18.16
C VAL A 392 -10.46 -0.53 -17.32
N THR A 393 -10.33 -0.51 -15.99
CA THR A 393 -11.43 -0.11 -15.10
C THR A 393 -11.81 1.34 -15.32
N VAL A 394 -10.84 2.25 -15.43
CA VAL A 394 -11.09 3.66 -15.73
C VAL A 394 -11.73 3.84 -17.11
N LEU A 395 -11.22 3.16 -18.13
CA LEU A 395 -11.75 3.24 -19.49
C LEU A 395 -13.20 2.74 -19.60
N ARG A 396 -13.61 1.77 -18.76
CA ARG A 396 -14.99 1.25 -18.74
C ARG A 396 -16.01 2.23 -18.18
N VAL A 397 -15.58 3.32 -17.55
CA VAL A 397 -16.48 4.33 -16.99
C VAL A 397 -16.85 5.35 -18.07
N ASP A 398 -18.10 5.32 -18.49
CA ASP A 398 -18.69 6.23 -19.48
C ASP A 398 -19.61 7.30 -18.84
N GLN A 399 -19.97 7.13 -17.56
CA GLN A 399 -20.84 8.03 -16.82
C GLN A 399 -20.30 8.31 -15.41
N ILE A 400 -20.37 9.58 -15.00
CA ILE A 400 -20.02 10.04 -13.66
C ILE A 400 -21.26 10.67 -13.02
N ILE A 401 -21.70 10.10 -11.90
CA ILE A 401 -22.79 10.62 -11.09
C ILE A 401 -22.20 11.13 -9.78
N MET A 402 -22.07 12.45 -9.65
CA MET A 402 -21.61 13.10 -8.42
C MET A 402 -22.80 13.57 -7.61
N SER A 403 -23.09 12.86 -6.51
CA SER A 403 -24.01 13.35 -5.50
C SER A 403 -23.43 14.57 -4.78
N LYS A 404 -24.30 15.48 -4.35
CA LYS A 404 -23.88 16.55 -3.42
C LYS A 404 -23.18 15.94 -2.21
N PRO A 405 -22.08 16.54 -1.72
CA PRO A 405 -21.54 16.16 -0.42
C PRO A 405 -22.68 16.25 0.60
N ALA A 406 -22.90 15.18 1.37
CA ALA A 406 -23.85 15.22 2.47
C ALA A 406 -23.45 16.40 3.36
N GLY A 407 -24.36 17.35 3.55
CA GLY A 407 -24.12 18.50 4.41
C GLY A 407 -23.87 18.02 5.83
N GLY A 408 -22.59 17.83 6.17
CA GLY A 408 -22.14 17.76 7.55
C GLY A 408 -22.50 19.06 8.26
N PRO A 409 -22.63 19.06 9.60
CA PRO A 409 -23.04 20.24 10.34
C PRO A 409 -22.15 21.42 9.95
N LYS A 410 -22.76 22.51 9.47
CA LYS A 410 -22.07 23.78 9.23
C LYS A 410 -21.28 24.10 10.50
N LYS A 411 -19.96 24.22 10.40
CA LYS A 411 -19.17 24.92 11.43
C LYS A 411 -19.88 26.25 11.64
N GLY A 412 -20.50 26.42 12.80
CA GLY A 412 -21.15 27.66 13.16
C GLY A 412 -20.13 28.79 13.03
N ASP A 413 -20.54 29.90 12.43
CA ASP A 413 -19.80 31.14 12.45
C ASP A 413 -19.40 31.42 13.91
N GLN A 414 -18.14 31.18 14.26
CA GLN A 414 -17.56 31.80 15.44
C GLN A 414 -17.39 33.28 15.07
N PRO A 415 -18.05 34.21 15.77
CA PRO A 415 -17.81 35.62 15.52
C PRO A 415 -16.35 35.91 15.83
N ALA A 416 -15.66 36.53 14.89
CA ALA A 416 -14.33 37.07 15.11
C ALA A 416 -14.37 38.00 16.33
N MET A 417 -13.56 37.71 17.34
CA MET A 417 -13.08 38.71 18.30
C MET A 417 -11.72 39.20 17.85
#